data_AF-K2C429-F1
#
_entry.id   AF-K2C429-F1
#
_cell.length_a   1.000
_cell.length_b   1.000
_cell.length_c   1.000
_cell.angle_alpha   90.00
_cell.angle_beta   90.00
_cell.angle_gamma   90.00
#
_symmetry.space_group_name_H-M   'P 1'
#
loop_
_entity.id
_entity.type
_entity.pdbx_description
1 polymer ?
#
loop_
_entity_poly.entity_id
_entity_poly.type
_entity_poly.pdbx_seq_one_letter_code
_entity_poly.pdbx_strand_id
1 'polypeptide(L)'
;MQNLTIITLNQPNISDFAQARNEALTQVKTPWVLFLDTDETISPALKQEITLAIQTDQFAAYYIPRRDTFLDRELKHGETGHTKLIRLARTNFGTWVR
;
A
#
# COMPACT_ATOMS: atom_id res chain seq x y z
N MET A 1 16.29 -5.30 15.04
CA MET A 1 15.67 -6.43 14.31
C MET A 1 15.09 -5.89 13.02
N GLN A 2 15.64 -6.28 11.86
CA GLN A 2 15.10 -5.89 10.56
C GLN A 2 13.90 -6.78 10.25
N ASN A 3 12.69 -6.30 10.56
CA ASN A 3 11.43 -6.98 10.23
C ASN A 3 10.89 -6.53 8.86
N LEU A 4 11.78 -6.23 7.90
CA LEU A 4 11.39 -5.79 6.56
C LEU A 4 11.62 -6.92 5.58
N THR A 5 10.54 -7.47 5.03
CA THR A 5 10.59 -8.38 3.89
C THR A 5 10.04 -7.63 2.68
N ILE A 6 10.87 -7.44 1.65
CA ILE A 6 10.46 -6.84 0.39
C ILE A 6 10.13 -7.99 -0.57
N ILE A 7 8.89 -8.04 -1.05
CA ILE A 7 8.44 -8.98 -2.08
C ILE A 7 8.29 -8.16 -3.37
N THR A 8 9.21 -8.36 -4.31
CA THR A 8 9.18 -7.66 -5.60
C THR A 8 8.41 -8.50 -6.62
N LEU A 9 7.31 -7.96 -7.13
CA LEU A 9 6.52 -8.53 -8.22
C LEU A 9 7.14 -8.17 -9.58
N ASN A 10 8.24 -8.84 -9.95
CA ASN A 10 8.91 -8.66 -11.24
C ASN A 10 8.97 -9.99 -12.01
N GLN A 11 7.80 -10.45 -12.47
CA GLN A 11 7.70 -11.65 -13.30
C GLN A 11 7.34 -11.26 -14.74
N PRO A 12 7.86 -11.97 -15.75
CA PRO A 12 7.44 -11.75 -17.13
C PRO A 12 5.95 -12.10 -17.29
N ASN A 13 5.23 -11.35 -18.12
CA ASN A 13 3.83 -11.60 -18.50
C ASN A 13 2.79 -11.53 -17.36
N ILE A 14 2.95 -10.62 -16.39
CA ILE A 14 1.85 -10.31 -15.46
C ILE A 14 0.68 -9.69 -16.26
N SER A 15 -0.41 -10.42 -16.38
CA SER A 15 -1.65 -9.96 -17.04
C SER A 15 -2.66 -9.34 -16.06
N ASP A 16 -2.57 -9.69 -14.79
CA ASP A 16 -3.43 -9.19 -13.71
C ASP A 16 -2.65 -8.90 -12.43
N PHE A 17 -2.58 -7.61 -12.08
CA PHE A 17 -1.97 -7.15 -10.84
C PHE A 17 -2.79 -7.52 -9.60
N ALA A 18 -4.11 -7.66 -9.70
CA ALA A 18 -4.94 -8.09 -8.59
C ALA A 18 -4.57 -9.52 -8.19
N GLN A 19 -4.51 -10.44 -9.17
CA GLN A 19 -4.02 -11.80 -8.98
C GLN A 19 -2.59 -11.82 -8.43
N ALA A 20 -1.65 -11.08 -9.03
CA ALA A 20 -0.26 -11.05 -8.57
C ALA A 20 -0.11 -10.57 -7.12
N ARG A 21 -0.92 -9.59 -6.69
CA ARG A 21 -0.97 -9.13 -5.29
C ARG A 21 -1.51 -10.24 -4.38
N ASN A 22 -2.58 -10.92 -4.77
CA ASN A 22 -3.14 -12.03 -3.99
C ASN A 22 -2.13 -13.17 -3.83
N GLU A 23 -1.37 -13.51 -4.88
CA GLU A 23 -0.31 -14.52 -4.80
C GLU A 23 0.83 -14.09 -3.86
N ALA A 24 1.26 -12.82 -3.92
CA ALA A 24 2.26 -12.30 -2.98
C ALA A 24 1.77 -12.34 -1.52
N LEU A 25 0.47 -12.08 -1.27
CA LEU A 25 -0.10 -12.13 0.08
C LEU A 25 0.05 -13.51 0.73
N THR A 26 0.05 -14.59 -0.05
CA THR A 26 0.25 -15.96 0.49
C THR A 26 1.62 -16.15 1.15
N GLN A 27 2.59 -15.31 0.82
CA GLN A 27 3.95 -15.36 1.35
C GLN A 27 4.16 -14.45 2.57
N VAL A 28 3.19 -13.57 2.86
CA VAL A 28 3.26 -12.60 3.96
C VAL A 28 3.02 -13.31 5.29
N LYS A 29 3.97 -13.14 6.23
CA LYS A 29 3.93 -13.73 7.58
C LYS A 29 3.55 -12.74 8.67
N THR A 30 3.41 -11.47 8.32
CA THR A 30 3.06 -10.39 9.24
C THR A 30 1.54 -10.16 9.26
N PRO A 31 0.98 -9.63 10.36
CA PRO A 31 -0.46 -9.37 10.45
C PRO A 31 -0.91 -8.23 9.53
N TRP A 32 0.01 -7.31 9.22
CA TRP A 32 -0.22 -6.15 8.38
C TRP A 32 0.63 -6.21 7.11
N VAL A 33 0.05 -5.72 6.02
CA VAL A 33 0.69 -5.55 4.71
C VAL A 33 0.46 -4.13 4.22
N LEU A 34 1.50 -3.54 3.64
CA LEU A 34 1.44 -2.26 2.92
C LEU A 34 1.79 -2.51 1.46
N PHE A 35 0.85 -2.23 0.55
CA PHE A 35 1.15 -2.15 -0.87
C PHE A 35 1.70 -0.77 -1.21
N LEU A 36 2.80 -0.73 -1.94
CA LEU A 36 3.46 0.49 -2.39
C LEU A 36 3.97 0.25 -3.80
N ASP A 37 3.62 1.14 -4.73
CA ASP A 37 4.12 1.07 -6.11
C ASP A 37 5.55 1.64 -6.17
N THR A 38 6.32 1.30 -7.21
CA THR A 38 7.77 1.61 -7.27
C THR A 38 8.10 3.11 -7.39
N ASP A 39 7.13 3.92 -7.80
CA ASP A 39 7.20 5.37 -7.92
C ASP A 39 6.56 6.11 -6.73
N GLU A 40 6.07 5.38 -5.72
CA GLU A 40 5.50 5.95 -4.51
C GLU A 40 6.54 6.04 -3.38
N THR A 41 6.45 7.06 -2.54
CA THR A 41 7.32 7.23 -1.37
C THR A 41 6.51 7.52 -0.11
N ILE A 42 6.87 6.88 1.00
CA ILE A 42 6.23 7.09 2.31
C ILE A 42 6.82 8.33 2.96
N SER A 43 5.98 9.33 3.23
CA SER A 43 6.41 10.53 3.97
C SER A 43 6.75 10.20 5.44
N PRO A 44 7.63 10.98 6.09
CA PRO A 44 7.93 10.77 7.51
C PRO A 44 6.69 10.81 8.42
N ALA A 45 5.73 11.69 8.12
CA ALA A 45 4.47 11.78 8.84
C ALA A 45 3.62 10.51 8.66
N LEU A 46 3.46 10.04 7.41
CA LEU A 46 2.71 8.81 7.13
C LEU A 46 3.35 7.60 7.82
N LYS A 47 4.68 7.53 7.89
CA LYS A 47 5.38 6.46 8.63
C LYS A 47 5.00 6.45 10.11
N GLN A 48 4.91 7.63 10.74
CA GLN A 48 4.50 7.74 12.15
C GLN A 48 3.04 7.29 12.32
N GLU A 49 2.14 7.74 11.44
CA GLU A 49 0.72 7.35 11.45
C GLU A 49 0.55 5.83 11.30
N ILE A 50 1.24 5.21 10.33
CA ILE A 50 1.21 3.76 10.13
C ILE A 50 1.70 3.04 11.38
N THR A 51 2.81 3.49 11.98
CA THR A 51 3.40 2.84 13.16
C THR A 51 2.44 2.83 14.35
N LEU A 52 1.64 3.88 14.52
CA LEU A 52 0.61 3.96 15.55
C LEU A 52 -0.63 3.13 15.19
N ALA A 53 -1.09 3.24 13.94
CA ALA A 53 -2.30 2.60 13.47
C ALA A 53 -2.26 1.06 13.58
N ILE A 54 -1.10 0.45 13.33
CA ILE A 54 -0.92 -1.00 13.38
C ILE A 54 -0.79 -1.56 14.80
N GLN A 55 -0.64 -0.71 15.82
CA GLN A 55 -0.61 -1.15 17.23
C GLN A 55 -1.98 -1.51 17.78
N THR A 56 -3.05 -1.12 17.07
CA THR A 56 -4.43 -1.37 17.47
C THR A 56 -5.13 -2.25 16.45
N ASP A 57 -6.07 -3.05 16.93
CA ASP A 57 -6.89 -3.94 16.10
C ASP A 57 -8.26 -3.31 15.76
N GLN A 58 -8.37 -1.98 15.90
CA GLN A 58 -9.65 -1.27 15.73
C GLN A 58 -10.18 -1.33 14.29
N PHE A 59 -9.28 -1.28 13.31
CA PHE A 59 -9.62 -1.32 11.90
C PHE A 59 -8.88 -2.47 11.20
N ALA A 60 -9.49 -3.00 10.14
CA ALA A 60 -8.88 -4.07 9.34
C ALA A 60 -8.12 -3.53 8.12
N ALA A 61 -8.36 -2.28 7.71
CA ALA A 61 -7.68 -1.61 6.62
C ALA A 61 -7.75 -0.08 6.76
N TYR A 62 -6.83 0.61 6.09
CA TYR A 62 -6.73 2.06 6.08
C TYR A 62 -6.58 2.59 4.65
N TYR A 63 -7.31 3.68 4.41
CA TYR A 63 -7.12 4.51 3.23
C TYR A 63 -5.88 5.40 3.42
N ILE A 64 -4.99 5.41 2.43
CA ILE A 64 -3.86 6.32 2.37
C ILE A 64 -4.11 7.31 1.21
N PRO A 65 -4.02 8.63 1.46
CA PRO A 65 -4.13 9.62 0.40
C PRO A 65 -2.91 9.55 -0.53
N ARG A 66 -3.16 9.45 -1.83
CA ARG A 66 -2.10 9.58 -2.84
C ARG A 66 -1.88 11.05 -3.14
N ARG A 67 -0.63 11.48 -3.19
CA ARG A 67 -0.24 12.86 -3.54
C ARG A 67 0.65 12.81 -4.76
N ASP A 68 0.10 13.24 -5.89
CA ASP A 68 0.80 13.22 -7.16
C ASP A 68 1.58 14.53 -7.34
N THR A 69 2.84 14.42 -7.75
CA THR A 69 3.71 15.56 -8.03
C THR A 69 4.05 15.57 -9.51
N PHE A 70 3.80 16.70 -10.17
CA PHE A 70 4.11 16.91 -11.58
C PHE A 70 4.88 18.21 -11.74
N LEU A 71 6.06 18.15 -12.38
CA LEU A 71 6.95 19.31 -12.54
C LEU A 71 7.22 20.05 -11.21
N ASP A 72 7.62 19.29 -10.18
CA ASP A 72 7.89 19.77 -8.82
C ASP A 72 6.72 20.49 -8.13
N ARG A 73 5.49 20.26 -8.60
CA ARG A 73 4.26 20.82 -8.02
C ARG A 73 3.29 19.72 -7.67
N GLU A 74 2.76 19.77 -6.46
CA GLU A 74 1.69 18.88 -6.00
C GLU A 74 0.38 19.20 -6.73
N LEU A 75 -0.26 18.18 -7.27
CA LEU A 75 -1.56 18.27 -7.93
C LEU A 75 -2.68 18.17 -6.88
N LYS A 76 -3.24 19.32 -6.48
CA LYS A 76 -4.24 19.42 -5.40
C LYS A 76 -5.71 19.33 -5.85
N HIS A 77 -5.96 19.38 -7.16
CA HIS A 77 -7.31 19.46 -7.73
C HIS A 77 -7.48 18.46 -8.87
N GLY A 78 -8.73 18.23 -9.28
CA GLY A 78 -9.07 17.22 -10.27
C GLY A 78 -9.06 15.80 -9.69
N GLU A 79 -8.98 14.81 -10.57
CA GLU A 79 -9.05 13.37 -10.21
C GLU A 79 -7.99 12.97 -9.17
N THR A 80 -6.80 13.56 -9.25
CA THR A 80 -5.66 13.23 -8.38
C THR A 80 -5.74 13.89 -6.99
N GLY A 81 -6.46 15.01 -6.85
CA GLY A 81 -6.39 15.86 -5.66
C GLY A 81 -6.94 15.24 -4.37
N HIS A 82 -7.84 14.26 -4.49
CA HIS A 82 -8.51 13.62 -3.34
C HIS A 82 -8.51 12.09 -3.41
N THR A 83 -7.65 11.51 -4.25
CA THR A 83 -7.57 10.07 -4.40
C THR A 83 -7.05 9.42 -3.11
N LYS A 84 -7.84 8.48 -2.58
CA LYS A 84 -7.50 7.66 -1.42
C LYS A 84 -7.61 6.20 -1.82
N LEU A 85 -6.55 5.45 -1.57
CA LEU A 85 -6.48 4.03 -1.90
C LEU A 85 -6.33 3.22 -0.63
N ILE A 86 -6.97 2.05 -0.55
CA ILE A 86 -6.61 1.07 0.47
C ILE A 86 -5.19 0.60 0.14
N ARG A 87 -4.24 0.85 1.03
CA ARG A 87 -2.83 0.47 0.84
C ARG A 87 -2.31 -0.32 2.03
N LEU A 88 -2.75 0.03 3.24
CA LEU A 88 -2.45 -0.69 4.47
C LEU A 88 -3.66 -1.53 4.89
N ALA A 89 -3.48 -2.85 4.99
CA ALA A 89 -4.55 -3.75 5.40
C ALA A 89 -4.02 -4.92 6.22
N ARG A 90 -4.91 -5.60 6.94
CA ARG A 90 -4.62 -6.92 7.50
C ARG A 90 -4.43 -7.92 6.37
N THR A 91 -3.52 -8.86 6.57
CA THR A 91 -3.22 -9.90 5.57
C THR A 91 -4.44 -10.78 5.25
N ASN A 92 -5.40 -10.90 6.19
CA ASN A 92 -6.66 -11.61 6.01
C ASN A 92 -7.87 -10.70 5.72
N PHE A 93 -7.65 -9.43 5.32
CA PHE A 93 -8.73 -8.47 5.10
C PHE A 93 -9.64 -8.83 3.93
N GLY A 94 -9.10 -9.45 2.88
CA GLY A 94 -9.87 -9.84 1.70
C GLY A 94 -8.99 -10.16 0.49
N THR A 95 -9.64 -10.21 -0.67
CA THR A 95 -9.02 -10.51 -1.97
C THR A 95 -9.05 -9.26 -2.84
N TRP A 96 -7.93 -8.94 -3.48
CA TRP A 96 -7.87 -7.86 -4.45
C TRP A 96 -8.60 -8.29 -5.73
N VAL A 97 -9.55 -7.47 -6.17
CA VAL A 97 -10.30 -7.62 -7.42
C VAL A 97 -10.18 -6.34 -8.24
N ARG A 98 -10.29 -6.46 -9.57
CA ARG A 98 -10.16 -5.36 -10.53
C ARG A 98 -11.50 -4.67 -10.78
#